data_AF-A0A2S8BFV6-F1
#
_entry.id   AF-A0A2S8BFV6-F1
#
_cell.length_a   1.000
_cell.length_b   1.000
_cell.length_c   1.000
_cell.angle_alpha   90.00
_cell.angle_beta   90.00
_cell.angle_gamma   90.00
#
_symmetry.space_group_name_H-M   'P 1'
#
loop_
_entity.id
_entity.type
_entity.pdbx_description
1 polymer ?
#
loop_
_entity_poly.entity_id
_entity_poly.type
_entity_poly.pdbx_seq_one_letter_code
_entity_poly.pdbx_strand_id
1 'polypeptide(L)'
;MTWTQLHERMAFMADLIDKAAKDLEAALNFNGNMPDVERLFGSEEGLLLSLQQRWMTALTAKLDQAHHAGVPAAQARAELAAQQPGLRALLDAAMQRSVRIRALQHQESRIDGLFDGMPISLRTIA
;
A
#
# COMPACT_ATOMS: atom_id res chain seq x y z
N MET A 1 8.55 13.72 15.51
CA MET A 1 8.93 13.80 14.07
C MET A 1 8.86 15.26 13.64
N THR A 2 9.84 15.74 12.88
CA THR A 2 9.86 17.13 12.34
C THR A 2 9.29 17.18 10.92
N TRP A 3 8.97 18.39 10.43
CA TRP A 3 8.54 18.61 9.03
C TRP A 3 9.56 18.10 8.02
N THR A 4 10.86 18.38 8.26
CA THR A 4 11.96 17.91 7.40
C THR A 4 12.01 16.38 7.32
N GLN A 5 11.88 15.70 8.46
CA GLN A 5 11.87 14.23 8.50
C GLN A 5 10.69 13.62 7.74
N LEU A 6 9.51 14.26 7.78
CA LEU A 6 8.36 13.83 6.99
C LEU A 6 8.68 13.87 5.48
N HIS A 7 9.25 14.99 5.01
CA HIS A 7 9.61 15.14 3.61
C HIS A 7 10.70 14.17 3.15
N GLU A 8 11.71 13.92 3.98
CA GLU A 8 12.74 12.93 3.68
C GLU A 8 12.15 11.52 3.52
N ARG A 9 11.25 11.13 4.43
CA ARG A 9 10.54 9.84 4.33
C ARG A 9 9.71 9.75 3.05
N MET A 10 8.98 10.80 2.70
CA MET A 10 8.17 10.84 1.48
C MET A 10 9.03 10.75 0.22
N ALA A 11 10.13 11.51 0.17
CA ALA A 11 11.08 11.49 -0.94
C ALA A 11 11.70 10.10 -1.10
N PHE A 12 12.18 9.50 0.00
CA PHE A 12 12.74 8.15 -0.01
C PHE A 12 11.75 7.12 -0.55
N MET A 13 10.50 7.14 -0.07
CA MET A 13 9.46 6.21 -0.56
C MET A 13 9.12 6.44 -2.04
N ALA A 14 9.04 7.69 -2.50
CA ALA A 14 8.80 7.99 -3.91
C ALA A 14 9.92 7.45 -4.80
N ASP A 15 11.17 7.70 -4.41
CA ASP A 15 12.36 7.21 -5.11
C ASP A 15 12.39 5.68 -5.18
N LEU A 16 12.03 5.00 -4.08
CA LEU A 16 11.96 3.56 -4.01
C LEU A 16 10.85 2.98 -4.91
N ILE A 17 9.67 3.61 -4.92
CA ILE A 17 8.55 3.20 -5.79
C ILE A 17 8.93 3.35 -7.27
N ASP A 18 9.58 4.45 -7.65
CA ASP A 18 10.02 4.68 -9.03
C ASP A 18 11.12 3.70 -9.46
N LYS A 19 12.01 3.32 -8.54
CA LYS A 19 13.01 2.27 -8.78
C LYS A 19 12.35 0.90 -8.95
N ALA A 20 11.42 0.54 -8.06
CA ALA A 20 10.73 -0.74 -8.11
C ALA A 20 9.88 -0.92 -9.37
N ALA A 21 9.35 0.17 -9.95
CA ALA A 21 8.66 0.14 -11.23
C ALA A 21 9.58 -0.26 -12.41
N LYS A 22 10.89 -0.08 -12.27
CA LYS A 22 11.91 -0.39 -13.30
C LYS A 22 12.60 -1.72 -13.02
N ASP A 23 12.99 -1.93 -11.77
CA ASP A 23 13.71 -3.12 -11.29
C ASP A 23 13.40 -3.35 -9.81
N LEU A 24 12.54 -4.34 -9.54
CA LEU A 24 12.09 -4.69 -8.20
C LEU A 24 13.23 -5.28 -7.35
N GLU A 25 14.07 -6.13 -7.92
CA GLU A 25 15.15 -6.78 -7.18
C GLU A 25 16.21 -5.76 -6.77
N ALA A 26 16.57 -4.84 -7.68
CA ALA A 26 17.47 -3.75 -7.35
C ALA A 26 16.90 -2.83 -6.26
N ALA A 27 15.58 -2.56 -6.28
CA ALA A 27 14.93 -1.75 -5.26
C ALA A 27 14.95 -2.42 -3.87
N LEU A 28 14.79 -3.74 -3.81
CA LEU A 28 14.74 -4.53 -2.58
C LEU A 28 16.10 -4.89 -1.99
N ASN A 29 17.19 -4.67 -2.73
CA ASN A 29 18.55 -4.95 -2.27
C ASN A 29 19.13 -3.87 -1.34
N PHE A 30 18.46 -2.73 -1.18
CA PHE A 30 18.83 -1.61 -0.28
C PHE A 30 20.34 -1.23 -0.27
N ASN A 31 21.08 -1.50 -1.36
CA ASN A 31 22.55 -1.39 -1.46
C ASN A 31 23.07 -0.03 -0.94
N GLY A 32 23.51 0.01 0.33
CA GLY A 32 24.03 1.20 0.99
C GLY A 32 22.98 2.14 1.62
N ASN A 33 21.68 1.90 1.41
CA ASN A 33 20.60 2.72 1.96
C ASN A 33 20.13 2.25 3.33
N MET A 34 20.63 1.13 3.87
CA MET A 34 20.21 0.61 5.18
C MET A 34 20.34 1.63 6.33
N PRO A 35 21.41 2.46 6.42
CA PRO A 35 21.49 3.51 7.43
C PRO A 35 20.35 4.54 7.33
N ASP A 36 19.96 4.90 6.10
CA ASP A 36 18.81 5.78 5.89
C ASP A 36 17.49 5.07 6.19
N VAL A 37 17.36 3.78 5.90
CA VAL A 37 16.19 2.99 6.27
C VAL A 37 16.00 2.95 7.79
N GLU A 38 17.06 2.66 8.54
CA GLU A 38 17.03 2.65 10.00
C GLU A 38 16.74 4.04 10.58
N ARG A 39 17.42 5.09 10.08
CA ARG A 39 17.23 6.46 10.54
C ARG A 39 15.82 6.99 10.24
N LEU A 40 15.32 6.74 9.04
CA LEU A 40 14.05 7.31 8.58
C LEU A 40 12.86 6.49 9.03
N PHE A 41 12.95 5.15 9.04
CA PHE A 41 11.82 4.25 9.24
C PHE A 41 11.95 3.34 10.47
N GLY A 42 13.12 3.31 11.11
CA GLY A 42 13.41 2.47 12.27
C GLY A 42 13.83 1.06 11.92
N SER A 43 13.34 0.51 10.80
CA SER A 43 13.72 -0.80 10.27
C SER A 43 13.18 -0.98 8.84
N GLU A 44 13.62 -2.04 8.15
CA GLU A 44 13.02 -2.48 6.89
C GLU A 44 11.51 -2.74 7.07
N GLU A 45 11.09 -3.42 8.15
CA GLU A 45 9.65 -3.62 8.42
C GLU A 45 8.92 -2.28 8.59
N GLY A 46 9.54 -1.29 9.24
CA GLY A 46 8.98 0.06 9.37
C GLY A 46 8.77 0.76 8.03
N LEU A 47 9.68 0.57 7.07
CA LEU A 47 9.54 1.04 5.70
C LEU A 47 8.38 0.33 4.98
N LEU A 48 8.31 -1.00 5.07
CA LEU A 48 7.23 -1.79 4.44
C LEU A 48 5.85 -1.40 4.99
N LEU A 49 5.74 -1.19 6.31
CA LEU A 49 4.51 -0.71 6.94
C LEU A 49 4.13 0.70 6.48
N SER A 50 5.12 1.56 6.22
CA SER A 50 4.88 2.91 5.69
C SER A 50 4.37 2.86 4.24
N LEU A 51 4.90 1.96 3.42
CA LEU A 51 4.40 1.72 2.07
C LEU A 51 2.96 1.17 2.10
N GLN A 52 2.66 0.23 3.00
CA GLN A 52 1.30 -0.29 3.18
C GLN A 52 0.34 0.81 3.64
N GLN A 53 0.77 1.69 4.56
CA GLN A 53 -0.05 2.82 5.00
C GLN A 53 -0.33 3.79 3.86
N ARG A 54 0.67 4.12 3.03
CA ARG A 54 0.49 4.95 1.83
C ARG A 54 -0.53 4.33 0.86
N TRP A 55 -0.41 3.03 0.61
CA TRP A 55 -1.36 2.31 -0.23
C TRP A 55 -2.78 2.34 0.34
N MET A 56 -2.97 2.07 1.63
CA MET A 56 -4.27 2.10 2.28
C MET A 56 -4.93 3.48 2.23
N THR A 57 -4.15 4.55 2.39
CA THR A 57 -4.64 5.93 2.24
C THR A 57 -5.12 6.19 0.82
N ALA A 58 -4.34 5.81 -0.20
CA ALA A 58 -4.72 5.98 -1.60
C ALA A 58 -5.93 5.12 -1.98
N LEU A 59 -5.97 3.87 -1.52
CA LEU A 59 -7.07 2.94 -1.77
C LEU A 59 -8.38 3.45 -1.17
N THR A 60 -8.36 3.86 0.10
CA THR A 60 -9.56 4.42 0.76
C THR A 60 -10.13 5.60 -0.04
N ALA A 61 -9.28 6.53 -0.47
CA ALA A 61 -9.71 7.68 -1.28
C ALA A 61 -10.26 7.26 -2.65
N LYS A 62 -9.63 6.29 -3.32
CA LYS A 62 -10.07 5.78 -4.62
C LYS A 62 -11.40 5.01 -4.52
N LEU A 63 -11.59 4.24 -3.45
CA LEU A 63 -12.83 3.50 -3.19
C LEU A 63 -14.00 4.43 -2.85
N ASP A 64 -13.75 5.49 -2.08
CA ASP A 64 -14.74 6.54 -1.82
C ASP A 64 -15.22 7.21 -3.11
N GLN A 65 -14.29 7.61 -3.98
CA GLN A 65 -14.61 8.16 -5.30
C GLN A 65 -15.38 7.16 -6.17
N ALA A 66 -14.97 5.89 -6.18
CA ALA A 66 -15.61 4.83 -6.95
C ALA A 66 -17.05 4.58 -6.49
N HIS A 67 -17.29 4.58 -5.17
CA HIS A 67 -18.62 4.45 -4.60
C HIS A 67 -19.55 5.56 -5.08
N HIS A 68 -19.09 6.81 -5.07
CA HIS A 68 -19.85 7.95 -5.60
C HIS A 68 -20.06 7.90 -7.11
N ALA A 69 -19.16 7.28 -7.86
CA ALA A 69 -19.25 7.12 -9.31
C ALA A 69 -19.99 5.84 -9.76
N GLY A 70 -20.41 4.97 -8.83
CA GLY A 70 -21.02 3.68 -9.15
C GLY A 70 -20.04 2.67 -9.80
N VAL A 71 -18.73 2.85 -9.57
CA VAL A 71 -17.68 1.96 -10.07
C VAL A 71 -17.42 0.86 -9.03
N PRO A 72 -17.34 -0.43 -9.44
CA PRO A 72 -17.01 -1.51 -8.50
C PRO A 72 -15.66 -1.32 -7.82
N ALA A 73 -15.57 -1.63 -6.53
CA ALA A 73 -14.38 -1.53 -5.71
C ALA A 73 -13.21 -2.33 -6.30
N ALA A 74 -13.49 -3.55 -6.77
CA ALA A 74 -12.49 -4.39 -7.43
C ALA A 74 -11.89 -3.72 -8.68
N GLN A 75 -12.71 -3.04 -9.49
CA GLN A 75 -12.24 -2.28 -10.65
C GLN A 75 -11.41 -1.08 -10.22
N ALA A 76 -11.89 -0.30 -9.25
CA ALA A 76 -11.20 0.88 -8.75
C ALA A 76 -9.83 0.55 -8.14
N ARG A 77 -9.73 -0.59 -7.46
CA ARG A 77 -8.48 -1.14 -6.93
C ARG A 77 -7.51 -1.57 -8.02
N ALA A 78 -8.00 -2.28 -9.04
CA ALA A 78 -7.19 -2.68 -10.18
C ALA A 78 -6.64 -1.46 -10.95
N GLU A 79 -7.46 -0.41 -11.12
CA GLU A 79 -7.03 0.87 -11.69
C GLU A 79 -5.94 1.53 -10.84
N LEU A 80 -6.10 1.56 -9.51
CA LEU A 80 -5.08 2.13 -8.62
C LEU A 80 -3.76 1.36 -8.68
N ALA A 81 -3.83 0.03 -8.71
CA ALA A 81 -2.64 -0.81 -8.84
C ALA A 81 -1.92 -0.55 -10.19
N ALA A 82 -2.68 -0.39 -11.27
CA ALA A 82 -2.13 -0.04 -12.58
C ALA A 82 -1.52 1.38 -12.62
N GLN A 83 -2.04 2.32 -11.83
CA GLN A 83 -1.48 3.67 -11.70
C GLN A 83 -0.20 3.73 -10.85
N GLN A 84 -0.01 2.77 -9.93
CA GLN A 84 1.14 2.72 -9.02
C GLN A 84 1.81 1.33 -9.05
N PRO A 85 2.33 0.88 -10.21
CA PRO A 85 2.84 -0.48 -10.38
C PRO A 85 4.04 -0.77 -9.47
N GLY A 86 4.94 0.20 -9.26
CA GLY A 86 6.09 0.04 -8.35
C GLY A 86 5.68 -0.15 -6.90
N LEU A 87 4.67 0.59 -6.42
CA LEU A 87 4.15 0.44 -5.06
C LEU A 87 3.49 -0.93 -4.89
N ARG A 88 2.68 -1.35 -5.87
CA ARG A 88 2.05 -2.68 -5.83
C ARG A 88 3.09 -3.80 -5.79
N ALA A 89 4.09 -3.74 -6.66
CA ALA A 89 5.18 -4.73 -6.72
C ALA A 89 5.95 -4.83 -5.39
N LEU A 90 6.26 -3.70 -4.75
CA LEU A 90 6.90 -3.68 -3.43
C LEU A 90 6.05 -4.37 -2.36
N LEU A 91 4.74 -4.12 -2.34
CA LEU A 91 3.83 -4.73 -1.36
C LEU A 91 3.66 -6.24 -1.61
N ASP A 92 3.61 -6.67 -2.87
CA ASP A 92 3.57 -8.09 -3.23
C ASP A 92 4.84 -8.83 -2.77
N ALA A 93 6.01 -8.24 -2.97
CA ALA A 93 7.26 -8.80 -2.48
C ALA A 93 7.32 -8.79 -0.94
N ALA A 94 6.80 -7.74 -0.30
CA ALA A 94 6.76 -7.60 1.15
C ALA A 94 5.91 -8.68 1.83
N MET A 95 4.88 -9.23 1.17
CA MET A 95 4.08 -10.33 1.72
C MET A 95 4.91 -11.59 2.00
N GLN A 96 6.01 -11.81 1.27
CA GLN A 96 6.93 -12.92 1.50
C GLN A 96 7.88 -12.65 2.68
N ARG A 97 8.11 -11.38 3.00
CA ARG A 97 9.11 -10.92 3.99
C ARG A 97 8.51 -10.54 5.34
N SER A 98 7.24 -10.13 5.40
CA SER A 98 6.57 -9.72 6.64
C SER A 98 5.18 -10.35 6.79
N VAL A 99 5.01 -11.08 7.90
CA VAL A 99 3.71 -11.65 8.32
C VAL A 99 2.68 -10.55 8.58
N ARG A 100 3.11 -9.40 9.11
CA ARG A 100 2.22 -8.25 9.35
C ARG A 100 1.67 -7.67 8.06
N ILE A 101 2.53 -7.48 7.05
CA ILE A 101 2.10 -7.00 5.73
C ILE A 101 1.11 -7.98 5.10
N ARG A 102 1.39 -9.29 5.20
CA ARG A 102 0.47 -10.33 4.72
C ARG A 102 -0.91 -10.24 5.38
N ALA A 103 -0.95 -10.07 6.71
CA ALA A 103 -2.20 -9.90 7.44
C ALA A 103 -2.97 -8.63 7.00
N LEU A 104 -2.28 -7.52 6.78
CA LEU A 104 -2.89 -6.26 6.31
C LEU A 104 -3.46 -6.38 4.89
N GLN A 105 -2.75 -7.06 3.98
CA GLN A 105 -3.25 -7.32 2.62
C GLN A 105 -4.51 -8.20 2.62
N HIS A 106 -4.60 -9.19 3.52
CA HIS A 106 -5.84 -9.95 3.70
C HIS A 106 -7.00 -9.09 4.22
N GLN A 107 -6.73 -8.13 5.12
CA GLN A 107 -7.75 -7.20 5.59
C GLN A 107 -8.21 -6.25 4.48
N GLU A 108 -7.32 -5.81 3.59
CA GLU A 108 -7.62 -4.96 2.44
C GLU A 108 -8.68 -5.58 1.52
N SER A 109 -8.66 -6.89 1.28
CA SER A 109 -9.70 -7.59 0.51
C SER A 109 -11.08 -7.55 1.16
N ARG A 110 -11.17 -7.35 2.48
CA ARG A 110 -12.45 -7.20 3.19
C ARG A 110 -13.04 -5.80 3.03
N ILE A 111 -12.20 -4.80 2.75
CA ILE A 111 -12.62 -3.40 2.59
C ILE A 111 -13.39 -3.22 1.28
N ASP A 112 -12.99 -3.90 0.20
CA ASP A 112 -13.72 -3.86 -1.07
C ASP A 112 -15.21 -4.22 -0.88
N GLY A 113 -15.50 -5.26 -0.10
CA GLY A 113 -16.87 -5.68 0.22
C GLY A 113 -17.67 -4.68 1.07
N LEU A 114 -17.02 -3.73 1.75
CA LEU A 114 -17.70 -2.63 2.45
C LEU A 114 -18.19 -1.57 1.45
N PHE A 115 -17.38 -1.25 0.43
CA PHE A 115 -17.66 -0.20 -0.55
C PHE A 115 -18.57 -0.64 -1.70
N ASP A 116 -18.51 -1.92 -2.10
CA ASP A 116 -19.45 -2.51 -3.06
C ASP A 116 -20.85 -2.76 -2.47
N GLY A 117 -21.00 -2.50 -1.17
CA GLY A 117 -22.18 -2.85 -0.40
C GLY A 117 -22.17 -4.34 -0.07
N MET A 118 -22.34 -4.67 1.21
CA MET A 118 -22.66 -6.03 1.63
C MET A 118 -23.77 -6.60 0.72
N PRO A 119 -23.64 -7.82 0.18
CA PRO A 119 -24.77 -8.45 -0.48
C PRO A 119 -25.94 -8.48 0.51
N ILE A 120 -27.10 -8.03 0.03
CA ILE A 120 -28.34 -7.89 0.83
C ILE A 120 -28.73 -9.22 1.53
N SER A 121 -28.17 -10.35 1.10
CA SER A 121 -28.35 -11.68 1.68
C SER A 121 -27.77 -11.90 3.09
N LEU A 122 -27.03 -10.95 3.68
CA LEU A 122 -26.58 -11.03 5.08
C LEU A 122 -27.36 -10.13 6.05
N ARG A 123 -28.43 -9.45 5.62
CA ARG A 123 -29.45 -8.92 6.55
C ARG A 123 -30.44 -10.04 6.89
N THR A 124 -29.99 -11.02 7.67
CA THR A 124 -30.96 -11.84 8.42
C THR A 124 -31.18 -11.16 9.76
N ILE A 125 -32.43 -10.77 9.97
CA ILE A 125 -32.98 -10.23 11.21
C ILE A 125 -32.74 -11.26 12.34
N ALA A 126 -32.21 -10.80 13.46
CA ALA A 126 -32.44 -11.38 14.79
C ALA A 126 -32.47 -10.23 15.80
#